data_AF-R8Y8T6-F1
#
_entry.id   AF-R8Y8T6-F1
#
_cell.length_a   1.000
_cell.length_b   1.000
_cell.length_c   1.000
_cell.angle_alpha   90.00
_cell.angle_beta   90.00
_cell.angle_gamma   90.00
#
_symmetry.space_group_name_H-M   'P 1'
#
loop_
_entity.id
_entity.type
_entity.pdbx_description
1 polymer ?
#
loop_
_entity_poly.entity_id
_entity_poly.type
_entity_poly.pdbx_seq_one_letter_code
_entity_poly.pdbx_strand_id
1 'polypeptide(L)'
;MKLDFTTIEKQAQLLQEEQEKIEQQDHEFQVALDKHRESLKNLFKDLFSGHDIKTENGGHFCVNFGNFKISLLIETAKFENGVPVKLNSVNPVIIKLKKDKPVAKAQFTDATQYLDNYSETPNYQYYYKQEDKTQLVQFSELPTFFQAILDTNV
;
A
#
# COMPACT_ATOMS: atom_id res chain seq x y z
N MET A 1 -34.90 19.74 45.34
CA MET A 1 -35.05 19.13 44.00
C MET A 1 -33.77 18.36 43.70
N LYS A 2 -33.86 17.10 43.27
CA LYS A 2 -32.67 16.31 42.86
C LYS A 2 -32.63 16.27 41.33
N LEU A 3 -31.43 16.35 40.77
CA LEU A 3 -31.21 16.20 39.34
C LEU A 3 -31.24 14.70 38.97
N ASP A 4 -31.82 14.40 37.82
CA ASP A 4 -31.81 13.07 37.21
C ASP A 4 -30.73 13.03 36.12
N PHE A 5 -29.81 12.06 36.23
CA PHE A 5 -28.67 11.89 35.35
C PHE A 5 -28.77 10.67 34.44
N THR A 6 -29.84 9.86 34.53
CA THR A 6 -29.92 8.59 33.81
C THR A 6 -29.81 8.75 32.29
N THR A 7 -30.32 9.86 31.74
CA THR A 7 -30.21 10.15 30.30
C THR A 7 -28.78 10.48 29.88
N ILE A 8 -28.06 11.30 30.66
CA ILE A 8 -26.68 11.69 30.32
C ILE A 8 -25.70 10.52 30.53
N GLU A 9 -25.92 9.68 31.52
CA GLU A 9 -25.13 8.45 31.74
C GLU A 9 -25.30 7.47 30.58
N LYS A 10 -26.53 7.27 30.08
CA LYS A 10 -26.79 6.42 28.92
C LYS A 10 -26.16 6.97 27.63
N GLN A 11 -26.20 8.30 27.43
CA GLN A 11 -25.53 8.93 26.28
C GLN A 11 -24.01 8.79 26.37
N ALA A 12 -23.42 8.96 27.55
CA ALA A 12 -21.99 8.77 27.77
C ALA A 12 -21.54 7.34 27.48
N GLN A 13 -22.33 6.33 27.91
CA GLN A 13 -22.05 4.92 27.60
C GLN A 13 -22.10 4.63 26.10
N LEU A 14 -23.14 5.12 25.39
CA LEU A 14 -23.24 4.92 23.95
C LEU A 14 -22.09 5.58 23.19
N LEU A 15 -21.69 6.79 23.58
CA LEU A 15 -20.53 7.47 22.99
C LEU A 15 -19.22 6.72 23.24
N GLN A 16 -19.06 6.14 24.43
CA GLN A 16 -17.89 5.33 24.75
C GLN A 16 -17.86 4.04 23.89
N GLU A 17 -18.99 3.34 23.77
CA GLU A 17 -19.09 2.13 22.94
C GLU A 17 -18.85 2.43 21.44
N GLU A 18 -19.32 3.57 20.93
CA GLU A 18 -19.05 4.01 19.56
C GLU A 18 -17.57 4.32 19.35
N GLN A 19 -16.94 5.01 20.31
CA GLN A 19 -15.52 5.34 20.27
C GLN A 19 -14.66 4.07 20.28
N GLU A 20 -14.96 3.10 21.16
CA GLU A 20 -14.25 1.82 21.23
C GLU A 20 -14.37 1.03 19.92
N LYS A 21 -15.53 1.05 19.26
CA LYS A 21 -15.73 0.41 17.94
C LYS A 21 -14.90 1.07 16.85
N ILE A 22 -14.83 2.40 16.82
CA ILE A 22 -14.02 3.15 15.84
C ILE A 22 -12.54 2.83 16.05
N GLU A 23 -12.06 2.86 17.30
CA GLU A 23 -10.67 2.54 17.62
C GLU A 23 -10.30 1.10 17.25
N GLN A 24 -11.21 0.15 17.46
CA GLN A 24 -11.00 -1.23 17.04
C GLN A 24 -10.92 -1.37 15.52
N GLN A 25 -11.83 -0.73 14.77
CA GLN A 25 -11.82 -0.74 13.30
C GLN A 25 -10.54 -0.10 12.75
N ASP A 26 -10.13 1.03 13.30
CA ASP A 26 -8.88 1.69 12.93
C ASP A 26 -7.68 0.77 13.16
N HIS A 27 -7.64 0.06 14.29
CA HIS A 27 -6.59 -0.91 14.59
C HIS A 27 -6.56 -2.05 13.57
N GLU A 28 -7.71 -2.69 13.31
CA GLU A 28 -7.85 -3.77 12.33
C GLU A 28 -7.42 -3.32 10.93
N PHE A 29 -7.80 -2.11 10.54
CA PHE A 29 -7.40 -1.51 9.28
C PHE A 29 -5.88 -1.32 9.17
N GLN A 30 -5.21 -0.81 10.23
CA GLN A 30 -3.76 -0.66 10.22
C GLN A 30 -3.03 -2.01 10.11
N VAL A 31 -3.51 -3.03 10.82
CA VAL A 31 -2.97 -4.39 10.72
C VAL A 31 -3.11 -4.94 9.30
N ALA A 32 -4.23 -4.67 8.63
CA ALA A 32 -4.46 -5.10 7.26
C ALA A 32 -3.54 -4.39 6.26
N LEU A 33 -3.31 -3.08 6.42
CA LEU A 33 -2.33 -2.32 5.63
C LEU A 33 -0.92 -2.88 5.80
N ASP A 34 -0.51 -3.21 7.03
CA ASP A 34 0.82 -3.75 7.30
C ASP A 34 1.02 -5.13 6.66
N LYS A 35 0.02 -6.00 6.74
CA LYS A 35 0.04 -7.30 6.02
C LYS A 35 0.20 -7.13 4.51
N HIS A 36 -0.49 -6.15 3.92
CA HIS A 36 -0.36 -5.86 2.50
C HIS A 36 1.04 -5.34 2.14
N ARG A 37 1.61 -4.43 2.93
CA ARG A 37 2.99 -3.97 2.76
C ARG A 37 3.98 -5.14 2.80
N GLU A 38 3.85 -6.03 3.77
CA GLU A 38 4.68 -7.23 3.86
C GLU A 38 4.50 -8.17 2.66
N SER A 39 3.27 -8.33 2.17
CA SER A 39 2.99 -9.16 0.98
C SER A 39 3.71 -8.63 -0.26
N LEU A 40 3.71 -7.31 -0.49
CA LEU A 40 4.45 -6.67 -1.58
C LEU A 40 5.98 -6.87 -1.44
N LYS A 41 6.51 -6.79 -0.22
CA LYS A 41 7.93 -7.04 0.04
C LYS A 41 8.31 -8.47 -0.27
N ASN A 42 7.49 -9.42 0.15
CA ASN A 42 7.72 -10.84 -0.09
C ASN A 42 7.64 -11.16 -1.59
N LEU A 43 6.63 -10.63 -2.29
CA LEU A 43 6.54 -10.73 -3.75
C LEU A 43 7.83 -10.26 -4.43
N PHE A 44 8.36 -9.10 -4.05
CA PHE A 44 9.60 -8.58 -4.62
C PHE A 44 10.80 -9.50 -4.33
N LYS A 45 10.90 -10.03 -3.11
CA LYS A 45 11.94 -10.99 -2.74
C LYS A 45 11.87 -12.28 -3.54
N ASP A 46 10.67 -12.78 -3.79
CA ASP A 46 10.45 -14.00 -4.55
C ASP A 46 10.82 -13.81 -6.03
N LEU A 47 10.36 -12.70 -6.64
CA LEU A 47 10.64 -12.36 -8.04
C LEU A 47 12.13 -12.17 -8.32
N PHE A 48 12.90 -11.65 -7.37
CA PHE A 48 14.34 -11.43 -7.48
C PHE A 48 15.15 -12.41 -6.63
N SER A 49 14.60 -13.60 -6.37
CA SER A 49 15.31 -14.65 -5.65
C SER A 49 16.69 -14.92 -6.28
N GLY A 50 17.72 -14.98 -5.44
CA GLY A 50 19.11 -15.13 -5.87
C GLY A 50 19.86 -13.82 -6.19
N HIS A 51 19.22 -12.65 -6.04
CA HIS A 51 19.89 -11.35 -6.16
C HIS A 51 20.00 -10.63 -4.80
N ASP A 52 21.00 -9.77 -4.66
CA ASP A 52 21.15 -8.91 -3.49
C ASP A 52 20.09 -7.81 -3.51
N ILE A 53 19.11 -7.91 -2.62
CA ILE A 53 18.03 -6.94 -2.45
C ILE A 53 18.43 -5.95 -1.36
N LYS A 54 18.52 -4.67 -1.71
CA LYS A 54 18.79 -3.59 -0.78
C LYS A 54 17.51 -2.85 -0.44
N THR A 55 17.41 -2.38 0.80
CA THR A 55 16.39 -1.41 1.21
C THR A 55 17.06 -0.04 1.29
N GLU A 56 16.70 0.86 0.39
CA GLU A 56 17.19 2.25 0.37
C GLU A 56 16.28 3.17 1.19
N ASN A 57 16.78 4.37 1.50
CA ASN A 57 16.03 5.41 2.21
C ASN A 57 14.68 5.69 1.51
N GLY A 58 13.63 5.91 2.30
CA GLY A 58 12.28 6.11 1.77
C GLY A 58 11.51 4.81 1.51
N GLY A 59 12.05 3.65 1.89
CA GLY A 59 11.33 2.37 1.80
C GLY A 59 11.37 1.72 0.42
N HIS A 60 12.39 2.04 -0.37
CA HIS A 60 12.61 1.44 -1.70
C HIS A 60 13.28 0.08 -1.54
N PHE A 61 12.67 -0.98 -2.07
CA PHE A 61 13.30 -2.29 -2.26
C PHE A 61 13.93 -2.32 -3.64
N CYS A 62 15.24 -2.51 -3.74
CA CYS A 62 15.94 -2.41 -5.01
C CYS A 62 16.89 -3.57 -5.29
N VAL A 63 17.07 -3.85 -6.57
CA VAL A 63 18.06 -4.80 -7.11
C VAL A 63 18.82 -4.11 -8.23
N ASN A 64 20.14 -4.29 -8.24
CA ASN A 64 21.03 -3.66 -9.22
C ASN A 64 21.51 -4.68 -10.25
N PHE A 65 21.51 -4.26 -11.51
CA PHE A 65 21.94 -5.01 -12.69
C PHE A 65 22.89 -4.15 -13.54
N GLY A 66 24.17 -4.08 -13.13
CA GLY A 66 25.15 -3.20 -13.79
C GLY A 66 24.71 -1.74 -13.75
N ASN A 67 24.39 -1.16 -14.91
CA ASN A 67 23.91 0.22 -15.02
C ASN A 67 22.41 0.40 -14.76
N PHE A 68 21.68 -0.70 -14.54
CA PHE A 68 20.24 -0.68 -14.30
C PHE A 68 19.93 -0.93 -12.82
N LYS A 69 18.87 -0.30 -12.32
CA LYS A 69 18.30 -0.55 -11.00
C LYS A 69 16.81 -0.79 -11.15
N ILE A 70 16.30 -1.85 -10.53
CA ILE A 70 14.86 -2.13 -10.43
C ILE A 70 14.46 -1.83 -9.00
N SER A 71 13.36 -1.12 -8.81
CA SER A 71 12.90 -0.70 -7.49
C SER A 71 11.40 -0.86 -7.33
N LEU A 72 10.99 -1.35 -6.17
CA LEU A 72 9.63 -1.27 -5.65
C LEU A 72 9.60 -0.23 -4.52
N LEU A 73 8.82 0.82 -4.70
CA LEU A 73 8.44 1.76 -3.65
C LEU A 73 7.01 1.47 -3.22
N ILE A 74 6.75 1.53 -1.92
CA ILE A 74 5.39 1.47 -1.36
C ILE A 74 5.11 2.83 -0.74
N GLU A 75 4.27 3.65 -1.37
CA GLU A 75 3.95 4.98 -0.85
C GLU A 75 3.08 4.84 0.41
N THR A 76 3.56 5.44 1.50
CA THR A 76 2.87 5.41 2.81
C THR A 76 2.49 6.80 3.32
N ALA A 77 2.88 7.86 2.60
CA ALA A 77 2.52 9.24 2.91
C ALA A 77 2.37 10.07 1.63
N LYS A 78 1.51 11.09 1.69
CA LYS A 78 1.39 12.15 0.67
C LYS A 78 1.62 13.51 1.32
N PHE A 79 2.06 14.50 0.56
CA PHE A 79 2.14 15.87 1.06
C PHE A 79 0.85 16.61 0.74
N GLU A 80 0.11 17.01 1.76
CA GLU A 80 -1.02 17.94 1.64
C GLU A 80 -0.61 19.28 2.22
N ASN A 81 -0.62 20.33 1.39
CA ASN A 81 -0.21 21.68 1.79
C ASN A 81 1.20 21.74 2.45
N GLY A 82 2.13 20.90 2.02
CA GLY A 82 3.49 20.83 2.56
C GLY A 82 3.64 20.00 3.83
N VAL A 83 2.55 19.43 4.35
CA VAL A 83 2.57 18.53 5.52
C VAL A 83 2.47 17.08 5.05
N PRO A 84 3.35 16.18 5.50
CA PRO A 84 3.21 14.76 5.22
C PRO A 84 2.01 14.19 5.98
N VAL A 85 1.04 13.64 5.24
CA VAL A 85 -0.14 12.95 5.75
C VAL A 85 0.02 11.46 5.46
N LYS A 86 -0.15 10.63 6.50
CA LYS A 86 -0.11 9.18 6.36
C LYS A 86 -1.22 8.72 5.41
N LEU A 87 -0.86 7.86 4.46
CA LEU A 87 -1.82 7.24 3.57
C LEU A 87 -2.50 6.06 4.27
N ASN A 88 -3.82 6.08 4.23
CA ASN A 88 -4.67 4.92 4.53
C ASN A 88 -4.78 4.01 3.29
N SER A 89 -3.66 3.82 2.60
CA SER A 89 -3.56 3.05 1.37
C SER A 89 -2.15 2.48 1.21
N VAL A 90 -2.03 1.46 0.36
CA VAL A 90 -0.77 0.83 -0.02
C VAL A 90 -0.62 0.95 -1.53
N ASN A 91 0.09 1.99 -1.97
CA ASN A 91 0.27 2.29 -3.40
C ASN A 91 1.66 1.81 -3.86
N PRO A 92 1.78 0.65 -4.55
CA PRO A 92 3.05 0.22 -5.09
C PRO A 92 3.45 1.05 -6.31
N VAL A 93 4.75 1.26 -6.44
CA VAL A 93 5.37 1.92 -7.59
C VAL A 93 6.57 1.09 -8.01
N ILE A 94 6.51 0.53 -9.22
CA ILE A 94 7.59 -0.25 -9.83
C ILE A 94 8.36 0.67 -10.78
N ILE A 95 9.68 0.74 -10.63
CA ILE A 95 10.53 1.65 -11.39
C ILE A 95 11.76 0.91 -11.91
N LYS A 96 12.09 1.10 -13.19
CA LYS A 96 13.39 0.77 -13.77
C LYS A 96 14.17 2.06 -13.98
N LEU A 97 15.40 2.10 -13.48
CA LEU A 97 16.34 3.19 -13.66
C LEU A 97 17.55 2.73 -14.47
N LYS A 98 18.12 3.64 -15.25
CA LYS A 98 19.39 3.49 -15.96
C LYS A 98 20.30 4.65 -15.56
N LYS A 99 21.42 4.37 -14.89
CA LYS A 99 22.30 5.41 -14.30
C LYS A 99 21.50 6.45 -13.51
N ASP A 100 20.64 5.96 -12.60
CA ASP A 100 19.75 6.75 -11.72
C ASP A 100 18.66 7.59 -12.41
N LYS A 101 18.47 7.45 -13.72
CA LYS A 101 17.35 8.09 -14.44
C LYS A 101 16.23 7.08 -14.66
N PRO A 102 14.96 7.41 -14.33
CA PRO A 102 13.84 6.53 -14.60
C PRO A 102 13.66 6.34 -16.12
N VAL A 103 13.61 5.09 -16.56
CA VAL A 103 13.38 4.71 -17.96
C VAL A 103 12.06 3.97 -18.17
N ALA A 104 11.51 3.38 -17.11
CA ALA A 104 10.17 2.82 -17.10
C ALA A 104 9.58 2.91 -15.69
N LYS A 105 8.26 3.11 -15.60
CA LYS A 105 7.54 3.24 -14.32
C LYS A 105 6.11 2.69 -14.46
N ALA A 106 5.67 1.95 -13.45
CA ALA A 106 4.27 1.57 -13.25
C ALA A 106 3.84 2.02 -11.85
N GLN A 107 2.77 2.83 -11.76
CA GLN A 107 2.24 3.33 -10.50
C GLN A 107 0.81 2.84 -10.33
N PHE A 108 0.51 2.35 -9.14
CA PHE A 108 -0.74 1.73 -8.78
C PHE A 108 -1.38 2.52 -7.65
N THR A 109 -2.69 2.67 -7.69
CA THR A 109 -3.47 3.23 -6.59
C THR A 109 -4.23 2.10 -5.92
N ASP A 110 -4.08 1.96 -4.61
CA ASP A 110 -4.79 0.95 -3.84
C ASP A 110 -6.31 1.06 -4.05
N ALA A 111 -6.93 -0.07 -4.35
CA ALA A 111 -8.37 -0.24 -4.50
C ALA A 111 -8.90 -1.33 -3.55
N THR A 112 -8.06 -1.80 -2.62
CA THR A 112 -8.40 -2.88 -1.70
C THR A 112 -9.44 -2.45 -0.67
N GLN A 113 -10.51 -3.22 -0.54
CA GLN A 113 -11.44 -3.11 0.58
C GLN A 113 -10.92 -3.92 1.76
N TYR A 114 -10.24 -3.26 2.71
CA TYR A 114 -9.56 -3.95 3.82
C TYR A 114 -10.50 -4.45 4.91
N LEU A 115 -11.59 -3.73 5.20
CA LEU A 115 -12.52 -4.07 6.26
C LEU A 115 -13.60 -5.07 5.83
N ASP A 116 -13.81 -5.22 4.51
CA ASP A 116 -14.76 -6.17 3.94
C ASP A 116 -14.09 -7.51 3.55
N ASN A 117 -12.77 -7.63 3.71
CA ASN A 117 -11.98 -8.79 3.31
C ASN A 117 -11.89 -9.82 4.44
N TYR A 118 -12.96 -10.59 4.65
CA TYR A 118 -12.97 -11.76 5.56
C TYR A 118 -12.27 -13.00 4.98
N SER A 119 -11.63 -12.87 3.81
CA SER A 119 -10.94 -13.95 3.11
C SER A 119 -9.59 -14.29 3.77
N GLU A 120 -9.30 -15.58 3.94
CA GLU A 120 -7.97 -16.06 4.38
C GLU A 120 -6.87 -15.73 3.35
N THR A 121 -7.23 -15.50 2.08
CA THR A 121 -6.28 -15.16 1.02
C THR A 121 -6.32 -13.66 0.70
N PRO A 122 -5.15 -13.00 0.65
CA PRO A 122 -5.09 -11.57 0.36
C PRO A 122 -5.52 -11.29 -1.09
N ASN A 123 -6.69 -10.69 -1.25
CA ASN A 123 -7.25 -10.25 -2.53
C ASN A 123 -6.99 -8.74 -2.71
N TYR A 124 -5.72 -8.33 -2.71
CA TYR A 124 -5.39 -6.91 -2.89
C TYR A 124 -5.61 -6.48 -4.33
N GLN A 125 -6.10 -5.26 -4.49
CA GLN A 125 -6.52 -4.71 -5.78
C GLN A 125 -5.96 -3.32 -5.98
N TYR A 126 -5.72 -2.97 -7.24
CA TYR A 126 -5.18 -1.68 -7.60
C TYR A 126 -5.84 -1.12 -8.84
N TYR A 127 -6.02 0.19 -8.89
CA TYR A 127 -6.19 0.90 -10.14
C TYR A 127 -4.83 1.18 -10.76
N TYR A 128 -4.64 0.70 -11.98
CA TYR A 128 -3.51 1.05 -12.83
C TYR A 128 -4.00 1.93 -13.98
N LYS A 129 -3.39 3.11 -14.14
CA LYS A 129 -3.70 4.02 -15.24
C LYS A 129 -2.59 3.98 -16.29
N GLN A 130 -2.99 3.70 -17.53
CA GLN A 130 -2.13 3.78 -18.70
C GLN A 130 -2.83 4.65 -19.74
N GLU A 131 -2.21 5.79 -20.07
CA GLU A 131 -2.78 6.79 -20.98
C GLU A 131 -4.22 7.16 -20.57
N ASP A 132 -5.20 6.84 -21.41
CA ASP A 132 -6.62 7.15 -21.22
C ASP A 132 -7.42 6.00 -20.59
N LYS A 133 -6.77 4.89 -20.21
CA LYS A 133 -7.42 3.71 -19.64
C LYS A 133 -7.04 3.53 -18.18
N THR A 134 -8.06 3.29 -17.37
CA THR A 134 -7.90 2.80 -15.98
C THR A 134 -8.40 1.37 -15.94
N GLN A 135 -7.57 0.48 -15.41
CA GLN A 135 -7.90 -0.93 -15.23
C GLN A 135 -7.74 -1.32 -13.76
N LEU A 136 -8.61 -2.23 -13.30
CA LEU A 136 -8.46 -2.88 -12.01
C LEU A 136 -7.50 -4.06 -12.17
N VAL A 137 -6.48 -4.12 -11.33
CA VAL A 137 -5.39 -5.10 -11.34
C VAL A 137 -5.39 -5.83 -10.01
N GLN A 138 -5.33 -7.15 -10.03
CA GLN A 138 -5.18 -7.97 -8.83
C GLN A 138 -3.71 -8.07 -8.42
N PHE A 139 -3.45 -8.32 -7.13
CA PHE A 139 -2.11 -8.57 -6.61
C PHE A 139 -1.32 -9.62 -7.39
N SER A 140 -1.99 -10.71 -7.76
CA SER A 140 -1.41 -11.83 -8.51
C SER A 140 -0.93 -11.45 -9.91
N GLU A 141 -1.37 -10.31 -10.45
CA GLU A 141 -0.99 -9.83 -11.78
C GLU A 141 0.25 -8.91 -11.74
N LEU A 142 0.68 -8.43 -10.56
CA LEU A 142 1.86 -7.59 -10.41
C LEU A 142 3.15 -8.18 -11.05
N PRO A 143 3.45 -9.49 -10.99
CA PRO A 143 4.58 -10.08 -11.71
C PRO A 143 4.64 -9.71 -13.19
N THR A 144 3.49 -9.66 -13.87
CA THR A 144 3.43 -9.29 -15.30
C THR A 144 3.88 -7.85 -15.54
N PHE A 145 3.56 -6.94 -14.61
CA PHE A 145 4.04 -5.55 -14.69
C PHE A 145 5.53 -5.45 -14.37
N PHE A 146 6.05 -6.22 -13.42
CA PHE A 146 7.50 -6.32 -13.21
C PHE A 146 8.23 -6.76 -14.48
N GLN A 147 7.73 -7.81 -15.13
CA GLN A 147 8.32 -8.31 -16.38
C GLN A 147 8.26 -7.25 -17.50
N ALA A 148 7.13 -6.58 -17.69
CA ALA A 148 7.00 -5.52 -18.70
C ALA A 148 7.98 -4.36 -18.45
N ILE A 149 8.18 -3.97 -17.18
CA ILE A 149 9.17 -2.94 -16.80
C ILE A 149 10.60 -3.42 -17.09
N LEU A 150 10.92 -4.69 -16.80
CA LEU A 150 12.22 -5.30 -17.11
C LEU A 150 12.51 -5.30 -18.61
N ASP A 151 11.53 -5.69 -19.43
CA ASP A 151 11.65 -5.82 -20.88
C ASP A 151 11.73 -4.49 -21.63
N THR A 152 11.47 -3.37 -20.95
CA THR A 152 11.55 -2.05 -21.59
C THR A 152 12.99 -1.73 -22.00
N ASN A 153 13.25 -1.70 -23.31
CA ASN A 153 14.55 -1.47 -23.92
C ASN A 153 14.81 0.03 -24.14
N VAL A 154 15.24 0.74 -23.11
CA VAL A 154 15.64 2.17 -23.20
C VAL A 154 17.07 2.38 -22.69
#